data_AF-A0A3E2NL34-F1
#
_entry.id   AF-A0A3E2NL34-F1
#
_cell.length_a   1.000
_cell.length_b   1.000
_cell.length_c   1.000
_cell.angle_alpha   90.00
_cell.angle_beta   90.00
_cell.angle_gamma   90.00
#
_symmetry.space_group_name_H-M   'P 1'
#
loop_
_entity.id
_entity.type
_entity.pdbx_description
1 polymer ?
#
loop_
_entity_poly.entity_id
_entity_poly.type
_entity_poly.pdbx_seq_one_letter_code
_entity_poly.pdbx_strand_id
1 'polypeptide(L)'
;MKKTLSILCLSFIMLAVASCKKETIVQGNTNQTVYATNVSNWELTNDGGGSYVVDIPVSKLDKTYSEYGAVLVYITRPGGTEWEQIPEIYGGRAFSFTHDVGRVSIYAQNPTGTLTKPDPIDVKIVLIDSNVD
;
A
#
# COMPACT_ATOMS: atom_id res chain seq x y z
N MET A 1 -10.41 46.05 48.72
CA MET A 1 -11.35 45.15 48.00
C MET A 1 -11.19 45.15 46.48
N LYS A 2 -10.77 46.26 45.83
CA LYS A 2 -10.57 46.31 44.36
C LYS A 2 -9.36 45.49 43.86
N LYS A 3 -8.28 45.41 44.65
CA LYS A 3 -7.04 44.70 44.30
C LYS A 3 -7.18 43.16 44.36
N THR A 4 -8.00 42.65 45.29
CA THR A 4 -8.25 41.22 45.46
C THR A 4 -9.13 40.65 44.35
N LEU A 5 -10.10 41.44 43.85
CA LEU A 5 -10.96 41.03 42.75
C LEU A 5 -10.20 40.94 41.41
N SER A 6 -9.22 41.83 41.19
CA SER A 6 -8.37 41.83 40.00
C SER A 6 -7.47 40.59 39.93
N ILE A 7 -6.87 40.20 41.06
CA ILE A 7 -6.03 38.99 41.16
C ILE A 7 -6.86 37.73 40.89
N LEU A 8 -8.10 37.69 41.39
CA LEU A 8 -9.00 36.55 41.17
C LEU A 8 -9.44 36.43 39.70
N CYS A 9 -9.71 37.54 39.02
CA CYS A 9 -10.01 37.53 37.58
C CYS A 9 -8.82 37.04 36.75
N LEU A 10 -7.61 37.48 37.07
CA LEU A 10 -6.38 37.06 36.38
C LEU A 10 -6.11 35.55 36.55
N SER A 11 -6.38 34.98 37.72
CA SER A 11 -6.22 33.54 37.94
C SER A 11 -7.26 32.70 37.18
N PHE A 12 -8.50 33.17 37.06
CA PHE A 12 -9.50 32.48 36.22
C PHE A 12 -9.17 32.51 34.73
N ILE A 13 -8.61 33.61 34.22
CA ILE A 13 -8.19 33.72 32.82
C ILE A 13 -7.02 32.75 32.53
N MET A 14 -6.04 32.64 33.44
CA MET A 14 -4.92 31.70 33.27
C MET A 14 -5.35 30.23 33.31
N LEU A 15 -6.36 29.87 34.11
CA LEU A 15 -6.93 28.52 34.14
C LEU A 15 -7.70 28.18 32.85
N ALA A 16 -8.39 29.16 32.27
CA ALA A 16 -9.15 28.96 31.03
C ALA A 16 -8.24 28.72 29.80
N VAL A 17 -7.11 29.43 29.70
CA VAL A 17 -6.15 29.24 28.58
C VAL A 17 -5.36 27.93 28.69
N ALA A 18 -5.17 27.39 29.90
CA ALA A 18 -4.55 26.08 30.11
C ALA A 18 -5.47 24.90 29.72
N SER A 19 -6.78 25.12 29.63
CA SER A 19 -7.77 24.09 29.27
C SER A 19 -7.89 23.86 27.76
N CYS A 20 -7.39 24.77 26.92
CA CYS A 20 -7.23 24.52 25.49
C CYS A 20 -5.99 23.65 25.23
N LYS A 21 -5.98 22.42 25.76
CA LYS A 21 -5.06 21.42 25.23
C LYS A 21 -5.58 21.01 23.86
N LYS A 22 -4.84 21.37 22.81
CA LYS A 22 -5.02 20.78 21.50
C LYS A 22 -4.62 19.31 21.62
N GLU A 23 -5.60 18.44 21.79
CA GLU A 23 -5.37 17.01 21.69
C GLU A 23 -5.00 16.70 20.24
N THR A 24 -3.73 16.36 20.02
CA THR A 24 -3.31 15.74 18.78
C THR A 24 -3.81 14.30 18.81
N ILE A 25 -4.95 14.03 18.18
CA ILE A 25 -5.32 12.66 17.82
C ILE A 25 -4.30 12.22 16.76
N VAL A 26 -3.24 11.55 17.19
CA VAL A 26 -2.35 10.85 16.28
C VAL A 26 -3.07 9.56 15.92
N GLN A 27 -3.83 9.60 14.82
CA GLN A 27 -4.36 8.38 14.22
C GLN A 27 -3.15 7.52 13.86
N GLY A 28 -3.07 6.30 14.42
CA GLY A 28 -1.96 5.39 14.11
C GLY A 28 -1.91 5.13 12.61
N ASN A 29 -0.70 5.02 12.05
CA ASN A 29 -0.54 4.67 10.64
C ASN A 29 -1.11 3.26 10.40
N THR A 30 -2.23 3.17 9.68
CA THR A 30 -2.85 1.90 9.34
C THR A 30 -2.14 1.23 8.17
N ASN A 31 -1.47 1.99 7.30
CA ASN A 31 -0.82 1.48 6.09
C ASN A 31 0.17 0.34 6.38
N GLN A 32 0.14 -0.68 5.53
CA GLN A 32 0.98 -1.87 5.63
C GLN A 32 1.83 -2.04 4.39
N THR A 33 3.03 -2.60 4.57
CA THR A 33 3.88 -3.01 3.44
C THR A 33 4.23 -4.49 3.59
N VAL A 34 4.09 -5.23 2.49
CA VAL A 34 4.48 -6.63 2.37
C VAL A 34 5.54 -6.76 1.27
N TYR A 35 6.59 -7.53 1.55
CA TYR A 35 7.66 -7.83 0.61
C TYR A 35 7.64 -9.32 0.28
N ALA A 36 7.76 -9.63 -1.00
CA ALA A 36 7.99 -10.99 -1.49
C ALA A 36 9.27 -10.96 -2.33
N THR A 37 10.25 -11.79 -1.98
CA THR A 37 11.54 -11.83 -2.66
C THR A 37 11.67 -13.07 -3.53
N ASN A 38 12.38 -12.94 -4.65
CA ASN A 38 12.69 -14.02 -5.58
C ASN A 38 11.45 -14.80 -6.08
N VAL A 39 10.37 -14.06 -6.35
CA VAL A 39 9.10 -14.59 -6.88
C VAL A 39 9.34 -15.12 -8.29
N SER A 40 9.22 -16.43 -8.47
CA SER A 40 9.66 -17.15 -9.69
C SER A 40 8.73 -18.30 -10.11
N ASN A 41 7.69 -18.56 -9.33
CA ASN A 41 6.65 -19.56 -9.56
C ASN A 41 5.60 -19.07 -10.57
N TRP A 42 6.06 -18.54 -11.70
CA TRP A 42 5.20 -18.13 -12.80
C TRP A 42 4.51 -19.34 -13.45
N GLU A 43 3.20 -19.25 -13.62
CA GLU A 43 2.33 -20.23 -14.24
C GLU A 43 1.73 -19.67 -15.53
N LEU A 44 1.61 -20.50 -16.56
CA LEU A 44 1.01 -20.09 -17.83
C LEU A 44 -0.52 -20.05 -17.70
N THR A 45 -1.15 -18.94 -18.07
CA THR A 45 -2.61 -18.80 -18.10
C THR A 45 -3.18 -19.48 -19.35
N ASN A 46 -4.33 -20.13 -19.20
CA ASN A 46 -5.03 -20.84 -20.28
C ASN A 46 -6.15 -20.01 -20.93
N ASP A 47 -6.09 -18.68 -20.82
CA ASP A 47 -7.14 -17.72 -21.22
C ASP A 47 -7.05 -17.26 -22.68
N GLY A 48 -6.41 -18.04 -23.55
CA GLY A 48 -6.40 -17.83 -25.01
C GLY A 48 -5.44 -16.76 -25.53
N GLY A 49 -4.92 -15.88 -24.66
CA GLY A 49 -3.90 -14.87 -24.99
C GLY A 49 -2.49 -15.19 -24.49
N GLY A 50 -2.36 -16.15 -23.56
CA GLY A 50 -1.09 -16.59 -23.01
C GLY A 50 -0.38 -15.49 -22.21
N SER A 51 -0.71 -15.40 -20.92
CA SER A 51 0.03 -14.60 -19.95
C SER A 51 0.75 -15.53 -18.98
N TYR A 52 1.80 -15.06 -18.33
CA TYR A 52 2.24 -15.72 -17.09
C TYR A 52 1.62 -15.03 -15.90
N VAL A 53 1.17 -15.81 -14.92
CA VAL A 53 0.64 -15.31 -13.65
C VAL A 53 1.49 -15.81 -12.50
N VAL A 54 1.65 -14.99 -11.47
CA VAL A 54 2.16 -15.43 -10.18
C VAL A 54 1.30 -14.86 -9.07
N ASP A 55 0.89 -15.75 -8.16
CA ASP A 55 0.09 -15.40 -7.00
C ASP A 55 0.98 -15.18 -5.78
N ILE A 56 0.81 -14.03 -5.13
CA ILE A 56 1.52 -13.63 -3.93
C ILE A 56 0.52 -13.62 -2.76
N PRO A 57 0.72 -14.45 -1.73
CA PRO A 57 -0.14 -14.44 -0.55
C PRO A 57 0.13 -13.17 0.28
N VAL A 58 -0.93 -12.43 0.59
CA VAL A 58 -0.89 -11.19 1.35
C VAL A 58 -1.91 -11.26 2.48
N SER A 59 -1.58 -11.92 3.59
CA SER A 59 -2.51 -12.13 4.71
C SER A 59 -3.09 -10.86 5.33
N LYS A 60 -2.41 -9.71 5.13
CA LYS A 60 -2.86 -8.39 5.59
C LYS A 60 -3.85 -7.69 4.66
N LEU A 61 -4.00 -8.18 3.42
CA LEU A 61 -5.00 -7.67 2.47
C LEU A 61 -6.36 -8.26 2.87
N ASP A 62 -7.03 -7.61 3.80
CA ASP A 62 -8.37 -7.96 4.23
C ASP A 62 -9.45 -7.32 3.33
N LYS A 63 -10.72 -7.52 3.69
CA LYS A 63 -11.86 -6.97 2.96
C LYS A 63 -11.84 -5.44 2.91
N THR A 64 -11.38 -4.78 3.97
CA THR A 64 -11.31 -3.31 4.03
C THR A 64 -10.33 -2.79 2.98
N TYR A 65 -9.11 -3.35 2.96
CA TYR A 65 -8.13 -2.98 1.95
C TYR A 65 -8.55 -3.35 0.53
N SER A 66 -9.19 -4.50 0.35
CA SER A 66 -9.58 -4.99 -0.98
C SER A 66 -10.74 -4.21 -1.61
N GLU A 67 -11.65 -3.67 -0.80
CA GLU A 67 -12.85 -2.99 -1.32
C GLU A 67 -12.73 -1.46 -1.28
N TYR A 68 -12.05 -0.93 -0.27
CA TYR A 68 -12.03 0.52 0.00
C TYR A 68 -10.63 1.12 -0.03
N GLY A 69 -9.61 0.33 0.31
CA GLY A 69 -8.23 0.78 0.31
C GLY A 69 -7.60 0.89 -1.08
N ALA A 70 -6.34 1.29 -1.11
CA ALA A 70 -5.50 1.18 -2.30
C ALA A 70 -4.45 0.08 -2.11
N VAL A 71 -4.33 -0.78 -3.12
CA VAL A 71 -3.27 -1.78 -3.22
C VAL A 71 -2.29 -1.33 -4.29
N LEU A 72 -1.10 -0.90 -3.87
CA LEU A 72 -0.04 -0.48 -4.78
C LEU A 72 0.98 -1.61 -4.89
N VAL A 73 1.31 -2.02 -6.10
CA VAL A 73 2.29 -3.08 -6.35
C VAL A 73 3.48 -2.50 -7.09
N TYR A 74 4.66 -2.77 -6.54
CA TYR A 74 5.93 -2.41 -7.13
C TYR A 74 6.75 -3.66 -7.37
N ILE A 75 7.52 -3.66 -8.46
CA ILE A 75 8.42 -4.75 -8.82
C ILE A 75 9.86 -4.23 -8.96
N THR A 76 10.82 -5.13 -8.85
CA THR A 76 12.22 -4.89 -9.21
C THR A 76 12.91 -6.22 -9.53
N ARG A 77 14.11 -6.17 -10.10
CA ARG A 77 14.96 -7.36 -10.24
C ARG A 77 15.37 -7.86 -8.85
N PRO A 78 15.59 -9.17 -8.66
CA PRO A 78 16.03 -9.71 -7.38
C PRO A 78 17.26 -8.98 -6.83
N GLY A 79 17.15 -8.42 -5.62
CA GLY A 79 18.20 -7.61 -4.99
C GLY A 79 18.36 -6.19 -5.52
N GLY A 80 17.46 -5.73 -6.39
CA GLY A 80 17.42 -4.38 -6.92
C GLY A 80 17.03 -3.33 -5.87
N THR A 81 17.53 -2.10 -6.03
CA THR A 81 17.21 -0.97 -5.15
C THR A 81 16.21 0.01 -5.76
N GLU A 82 15.93 -0.12 -7.05
CA GLU A 82 15.02 0.73 -7.81
C GLU A 82 13.69 0.00 -7.98
N TRP A 83 12.62 0.59 -7.44
CA TRP A 83 11.28 -0.01 -7.45
C TRP A 83 10.39 0.71 -8.46
N GLU A 84 9.79 -0.05 -9.35
CA GLU A 84 8.90 0.47 -10.40
C GLU A 84 7.46 0.02 -10.11
N GLN A 85 6.49 0.93 -10.27
CA GLN A 85 5.09 0.65 -9.97
C GLN A 85 4.39 0.05 -11.19
N ILE A 86 3.69 -1.06 -11.01
CA ILE A 86 2.87 -1.66 -12.09
C ILE A 86 1.42 -1.15 -12.01
N PRO A 87 0.70 -1.02 -13.14
CA PRO A 87 1.05 -1.52 -14.47
C PRO A 87 2.10 -0.68 -15.23
N GLU A 88 3.02 -1.37 -15.90
CA GLU A 88 4.03 -0.75 -16.77
C GLU A 88 4.57 -1.74 -17.82
N ILE A 89 5.42 -1.25 -18.73
CA ILE A 89 6.23 -2.10 -19.60
C ILE A 89 7.69 -2.01 -19.16
N TYR A 90 8.25 -3.14 -18.73
CA TYR A 90 9.63 -3.25 -18.30
C TYR A 90 10.30 -4.48 -18.94
N GLY A 91 11.56 -4.36 -19.36
CA GLY A 91 12.28 -5.48 -19.97
C GLY A 91 11.60 -6.06 -21.23
N GLY A 92 10.82 -5.25 -21.95
CA GLY A 92 10.06 -5.66 -23.13
C GLY A 92 8.76 -6.42 -22.81
N ARG A 93 8.33 -6.47 -21.55
CA ARG A 93 7.15 -7.19 -21.10
C ARG A 93 6.17 -6.24 -20.42
N ALA A 94 4.88 -6.39 -20.72
CA ALA A 94 3.84 -5.68 -20.00
C ALA A 94 3.54 -6.40 -18.68
N PHE A 95 3.45 -5.66 -17.59
CA PHE A 95 3.04 -6.17 -16.30
C PHE A 95 1.73 -5.50 -15.87
N SER A 96 0.84 -6.31 -15.31
CA SER A 96 -0.39 -5.85 -14.67
C SER A 96 -0.63 -6.65 -13.38
N PHE A 97 -1.58 -6.23 -12.56
CA PHE A 97 -1.96 -7.00 -11.38
C PHE A 97 -3.46 -6.91 -11.12
N THR A 98 -3.97 -7.92 -10.43
CA THR A 98 -5.26 -7.89 -9.75
C THR A 98 -5.03 -8.23 -8.28
N HIS A 99 -6.02 -7.93 -7.45
CA HIS A 99 -5.97 -8.27 -6.03
C HIS A 99 -7.36 -8.69 -5.55
N ASP A 100 -7.36 -9.54 -4.53
CA ASP A 100 -8.53 -10.01 -3.80
C ASP A 100 -8.09 -10.30 -2.35
N VAL A 101 -9.02 -10.53 -1.44
CA VAL A 101 -8.73 -10.82 -0.03
C VAL A 101 -7.67 -11.92 0.08
N GLY A 102 -6.56 -11.58 0.74
CA GLY A 102 -5.45 -12.48 0.99
C GLY A 102 -4.47 -12.67 -0.17
N ARG A 103 -4.66 -12.03 -1.33
CA ARG A 103 -3.85 -12.33 -2.53
C ARG A 103 -3.68 -11.15 -3.49
N VAL A 104 -2.47 -11.02 -4.02
CA VAL A 104 -2.18 -10.22 -5.23
C VAL A 104 -1.70 -11.16 -6.33
N SER A 105 -2.29 -11.05 -7.51
CA SER A 105 -1.90 -11.81 -8.71
C SER A 105 -1.22 -10.86 -9.68
N ILE A 106 0.04 -11.13 -10.04
CA ILE A 106 0.78 -10.36 -11.03
C ILE A 106 0.77 -11.12 -12.34
N TYR A 107 0.47 -10.41 -13.43
CA TYR A 107 0.47 -10.95 -14.77
C TYR A 107 1.59 -10.32 -15.58
N ALA A 108 2.19 -11.12 -16.43
CA ALA A 108 3.25 -10.72 -17.33
C ALA A 108 2.91 -11.15 -18.76
N GLN A 109 2.65 -10.18 -19.64
CA GLN A 109 2.23 -10.40 -21.02
C GLN A 109 3.30 -9.95 -22.00
N ASN A 110 3.41 -10.66 -23.12
CA ASN A 110 4.31 -10.31 -24.21
C ASN A 110 3.48 -9.85 -25.42
N PRO A 111 3.20 -8.55 -25.57
CA PRO A 111 2.26 -8.07 -26.59
C PRO A 111 2.76 -8.23 -28.04
N THR A 112 4.05 -8.50 -28.26
CA THR A 112 4.68 -8.47 -29.58
C THR A 112 5.53 -9.70 -29.94
N GLY A 113 5.50 -10.80 -29.16
CA GLY A 113 6.45 -11.90 -29.39
C GLY A 113 6.11 -13.24 -28.75
N THR A 114 7.10 -14.14 -28.74
CA THR A 114 6.99 -15.47 -28.12
C THR A 114 6.82 -15.35 -26.61
N LEU A 115 5.81 -16.04 -26.10
CA LEU A 115 5.54 -16.09 -24.68
C LEU A 115 6.61 -16.94 -23.97
N THR A 116 7.56 -16.29 -23.31
CA THR A 116 8.59 -16.94 -22.49
C THR A 116 8.32 -16.72 -21.01
N LYS A 117 8.67 -17.70 -20.18
CA LYS A 117 8.54 -17.60 -18.72
C LYS A 117 9.33 -16.37 -18.23
N PRO A 118 8.72 -15.48 -17.41
CA PRO A 118 9.44 -14.33 -16.87
C PRO A 118 10.56 -14.75 -15.90
N ASP A 119 11.57 -13.90 -15.80
CA ASP A 119 12.61 -14.01 -14.79
C ASP A 119 12.04 -13.81 -13.37
N PRO A 120 12.74 -14.25 -12.32
CA PRO A 120 12.35 -13.94 -10.95
C PRO A 120 12.29 -12.43 -10.70
N ILE A 121 11.40 -11.99 -9.82
CA ILE A 121 11.26 -10.58 -9.41
C ILE A 121 11.16 -10.47 -7.88
N ASP A 122 11.54 -9.32 -7.34
CA ASP A 122 11.15 -8.90 -5.99
C ASP A 122 9.92 -8.00 -6.09
N VAL A 123 9.00 -8.13 -5.13
CA VAL A 123 7.72 -7.44 -5.12
C VAL A 123 7.52 -6.73 -3.79
N LYS A 124 7.06 -5.48 -3.85
CA LYS A 124 6.65 -4.67 -2.71
C LYS A 124 5.19 -4.28 -2.89
N ILE A 125 4.36 -4.68 -1.94
CA ILE A 125 2.92 -4.43 -1.93
C ILE A 125 2.64 -3.46 -0.79
N VAL A 126 2.09 -2.30 -1.12
CA VAL A 126 1.68 -1.28 -0.14
C VAL A 126 0.17 -1.28 -0.06
N LEU A 127 -0.36 -1.51 1.12
CA LEU A 127 -1.78 -1.43 1.46
C LEU A 127 -2.01 -0.07 2.12
N ILE A 128 -2.78 0.77 1.47
CA ILE A 128 -3.14 2.10 1.97
C ILE A 128 -4.61 2.06 2.36
N ASP A 129 -4.88 2.41 3.61
CA ASP A 129 -6.24 2.48 4.12
C ASP A 129 -6.95 3.70 3.55
N SER A 130 -8.24 3.57 3.26
CA SER A 130 -9.07 4.68 2.82
C SER A 130 -10.30 4.75 3.69
N ASN A 131 -10.49 5.90 4.36
CA ASN A 131 -11.71 6.13 5.10
C ASN A 131 -12.85 6.34 4.09
N VAL A 132 -13.87 5.48 4.18
CA VAL A 132 -15.12 5.66 3.47
C VAL A 132 -16.00 6.56 4.34
N ASP A 133 -16.37 7.73 3.81
CA ASP A 133 -17.31 8.65 4.45
C ASP A 133 -18.76 8.13 4.44
#